data_AF-A0A7S3IIZ6-F1
#
_entry.id   AF-A0A7S3IIZ6-F1
#
_cell.length_a   1.000
_cell.length_b   1.000
_cell.length_c   1.000
_cell.angle_alpha   90.00
_cell.angle_beta   90.00
_cell.angle_gamma   90.00
#
_symmetry.space_group_name_H-M   'P 1'
#
loop_
_entity.id
_entity.type
_entity.pdbx_description
1 polymer ?
#
loop_
_entity_poly.entity_id
_entity_poly.type
_entity_poly.pdbx_seq_one_letter_code
_entity_poly.pdbx_strand_id
1 'polypeptide(L)'
;FGKLLGGSLFLYSAYVFANPQSAPKGVVPPQTEKDGAISGRFFRFSASNIPHPSKKHKGGEDAWLAQDNLLVVADGVGGWANQGVDPGLFSKELVSHIKKLYDANNAQELKAVLISAVELTKNIGSSTCVMAKFDTSRPDYIKTTNLGDSGYMLFRPKADGELETLFRSKEQQYRFNFPYQ
;
A
#
# COMPACT_ATOMS: atom_id res chain seq x y z
N PHE A 1 -11.33 -2.65 7.96
CA PHE A 1 -10.74 -2.95 9.29
C PHE A 1 -10.69 -4.46 9.45
N GLY A 2 -9.50 -5.05 9.64
CA GLY A 2 -9.33 -6.50 9.84
C GLY A 2 -8.49 -6.76 11.08
N LYS A 3 -8.85 -7.79 11.87
CA LYS A 3 -8.16 -8.17 13.11
C LYS A 3 -6.97 -9.10 12.81
N LEU A 4 -5.77 -8.77 13.27
CA LEU A 4 -4.53 -9.53 13.13
C LEU A 4 -4.10 -10.19 14.42
N LEU A 5 -4.03 -11.51 14.36
CA LEU A 5 -3.24 -12.34 15.25
C LEU A 5 -2.55 -13.36 14.32
N GLY A 6 -1.26 -13.15 14.04
CA GLY A 6 -0.41 -14.07 13.26
C GLY A 6 -0.79 -14.32 11.79
N GLY A 7 -1.19 -13.30 11.02
CA GLY A 7 -1.66 -13.48 9.63
C GLY A 7 -0.91 -12.62 8.60
N SER A 8 -0.76 -13.10 7.37
CA SER A 8 -0.09 -12.40 6.27
C SER A 8 -1.03 -11.44 5.51
N LEU A 9 -0.53 -10.29 5.09
CA LEU A 9 -1.22 -9.26 4.28
C LEU A 9 -0.65 -9.27 2.85
N PHE A 10 -1.54 -9.19 1.87
CA PHE A 10 -1.21 -9.25 0.45
C PHE A 10 -1.85 -8.03 -0.22
N LEU A 11 -1.09 -7.16 -0.87
CA LEU A 11 -1.59 -6.07 -1.72
C LEU A 11 -1.44 -6.48 -3.20
N TYR A 12 -2.34 -6.06 -4.08
CA TYR A 12 -2.33 -6.42 -5.52
C TYR A 12 -2.50 -5.22 -6.47
N SER A 13 -2.09 -5.43 -7.74
CA SER A 13 -1.62 -4.51 -8.82
C SER A 13 -0.10 -4.66 -8.99
N ALA A 14 0.70 -4.23 -8.02
CA ALA A 14 1.99 -4.85 -7.66
C ALA A 14 1.80 -5.76 -6.44
N TYR A 15 2.44 -6.92 -6.40
CA TYR A 15 2.26 -7.85 -5.29
C TYR A 15 3.20 -7.51 -4.14
N VAL A 16 2.63 -7.10 -3.00
CA VAL A 16 3.38 -6.96 -1.74
C VAL A 16 2.83 -7.96 -0.73
N PHE A 17 3.65 -8.93 -0.37
CA PHE A 17 3.36 -9.92 0.66
C PHE A 17 3.98 -9.42 1.95
N ALA A 18 3.27 -9.49 3.07
CA ALA A 18 3.80 -9.08 4.35
C ALA A 18 3.34 -9.97 5.49
N ASN A 19 4.25 -10.46 6.33
CA ASN A 19 3.89 -11.14 7.58
C ASN A 19 4.19 -10.22 8.78
N PRO A 20 3.18 -9.78 9.53
CA PRO A 20 3.30 -9.07 10.80
C PRO A 20 4.01 -9.92 11.83
N GLN A 21 5.04 -9.33 12.44
CA GLN A 21 5.67 -9.92 13.61
C GLN A 21 5.87 -8.87 14.70
N SER A 22 5.94 -9.31 15.95
CA SER A 22 6.52 -8.51 17.03
C SER A 22 8.02 -8.39 16.81
N ALA A 23 8.55 -7.17 16.81
CA ALA A 23 9.99 -6.93 16.68
C ALA A 23 10.76 -7.52 17.88
N PRO A 24 11.93 -8.13 17.65
CA PRO A 24 12.94 -8.25 18.68
C PRO A 24 13.29 -6.85 19.19
N LYS A 25 13.40 -6.67 20.52
CA LYS A 25 13.73 -5.37 21.12
C LYS A 25 15.01 -4.80 20.49
N GLY A 26 14.92 -3.59 19.91
CA GLY A 26 16.08 -2.81 19.46
C GLY A 26 16.52 -2.95 17.99
N VAL A 27 15.78 -3.68 17.14
CA VAL A 27 16.20 -3.95 15.74
C VAL A 27 15.44 -3.12 14.70
N VAL A 28 14.19 -2.72 14.98
CA VAL A 28 13.35 -1.93 14.06
C VAL A 28 12.96 -0.62 14.74
N PRO A 29 13.06 0.55 14.07
CA PRO A 29 12.59 1.81 14.64
C PRO A 29 11.11 1.70 15.00
N PRO A 30 10.72 1.98 16.26
CA PRO A 30 9.32 1.93 16.67
C PRO A 30 8.46 2.89 15.84
N GLN A 31 7.24 2.45 15.47
CA GLN A 31 6.22 3.38 14.97
C GLN A 31 5.64 4.16 16.15
N THR A 32 5.52 5.48 16.01
CA THR A 32 4.95 6.36 17.03
C THR A 32 3.66 6.97 16.50
N GLU A 33 2.64 7.11 17.34
CA GLU A 33 1.40 7.82 16.98
C GLU A 33 1.27 9.21 17.61
N LYS A 34 0.21 9.92 17.23
CA LYS A 34 -0.12 11.27 17.71
C LYS A 34 -0.38 11.30 19.22
N ASP A 35 -0.84 10.19 19.79
CA ASP A 35 -1.07 10.01 21.23
C ASP A 35 0.19 9.50 21.98
N GLY A 36 1.32 9.33 21.29
CA GLY A 36 2.57 8.82 21.84
C GLY A 36 2.64 7.29 21.93
N ALA A 37 1.63 6.55 21.45
CA ALA A 37 1.66 5.09 21.46
C ALA A 37 2.76 4.56 20.53
N ILE A 38 3.53 3.58 21.03
CA ILE A 38 4.61 2.94 20.29
C ILE A 38 4.18 1.52 19.88
N SER A 39 4.22 1.23 18.58
CA SER A 39 4.08 -0.13 18.05
C SER A 39 5.44 -0.70 17.70
N GLY A 40 5.77 -1.83 18.32
CA GLY A 40 6.91 -2.67 17.93
C GLY A 40 6.57 -3.71 16.85
N ARG A 41 5.42 -3.60 16.16
CA ARG A 41 5.10 -4.49 15.04
C ARG A 41 5.77 -4.02 13.76
N PHE A 42 6.13 -4.98 12.93
CA PHE A 42 6.70 -4.71 11.63
C PHE A 42 6.24 -5.75 10.58
N PHE A 43 6.27 -5.33 9.32
CA PHE A 43 6.05 -6.15 8.15
C PHE A 43 7.36 -6.81 7.76
N ARG A 44 7.37 -8.14 7.66
CA ARG A 44 8.35 -8.83 6.82
C ARG A 44 7.78 -8.94 5.42
N PHE A 45 8.37 -8.26 4.46
CA PHE A 45 7.77 -8.14 3.14
C PHE A 45 8.62 -8.68 1.98
N SER A 46 7.94 -9.04 0.90
CA SER A 46 8.52 -9.30 -0.42
C SER A 46 7.66 -8.59 -1.45
N ALA A 47 8.30 -8.00 -2.46
CA ALA A 47 7.62 -7.27 -3.53
C ALA A 47 8.06 -7.78 -4.89
N SER A 48 7.12 -7.83 -5.84
CA SER A 48 7.41 -8.12 -7.24
C SER A 48 6.56 -7.21 -8.13
N ASN A 49 7.21 -6.63 -9.14
CA ASN A 49 6.57 -5.83 -10.17
C ASN A 49 6.91 -6.42 -11.54
N ILE A 50 5.90 -6.85 -12.29
CA ILE A 50 6.05 -7.51 -13.60
C ILE A 50 5.28 -6.67 -14.62
N PRO A 51 5.93 -5.67 -15.25
CA PRO A 51 5.27 -4.81 -16.21
C PRO A 51 4.76 -5.58 -17.43
N HIS A 52 3.69 -5.08 -18.05
CA HIS A 52 3.26 -5.54 -19.36
C HIS A 52 4.44 -5.46 -20.37
N PRO A 53 4.64 -6.46 -21.26
CA PRO A 53 5.81 -6.52 -22.15
C PRO A 53 6.04 -5.24 -22.96
N SER A 54 4.98 -4.62 -23.48
CA SER A 54 5.08 -3.36 -24.25
C SER A 54 5.55 -2.16 -23.42
N LYS A 55 5.46 -2.22 -22.09
CA LYS A 55 5.77 -1.13 -21.14
C LYS A 55 7.04 -1.38 -20.34
N LYS A 56 7.72 -2.52 -20.57
CA LYS A 56 8.91 -2.92 -19.80
C LYS A 56 10.06 -1.93 -19.91
N HIS A 57 10.25 -1.32 -21.09
CA HIS A 57 11.32 -0.36 -21.36
C HIS A 57 11.24 0.91 -20.48
N LYS A 58 10.04 1.26 -19.99
CA LYS A 58 9.80 2.39 -19.07
C LYS A 58 9.58 1.96 -17.61
N GLY A 59 9.75 0.67 -17.32
CA GLY A 59 9.59 0.09 -15.98
C GLY A 59 8.13 -0.09 -15.52
N GLY A 60 7.16 -0.06 -16.44
CA GLY A 60 5.74 -0.18 -16.11
C GLY A 60 5.08 1.11 -15.61
N GLU A 61 3.79 0.98 -15.32
CA GLU A 61 2.92 2.08 -14.86
C GLU A 61 2.62 1.99 -13.36
N ASP A 62 2.90 0.85 -12.75
CA ASP A 62 2.73 0.58 -11.33
C ASP A 62 3.92 1.12 -10.53
N ALA A 63 3.63 1.57 -9.30
CA ALA A 63 4.61 1.96 -8.30
C ALA A 63 4.26 1.34 -6.95
N TRP A 64 5.27 1.07 -6.13
CA TRP A 64 5.07 0.46 -4.81
C TRP A 64 6.10 0.94 -3.81
N LEU A 65 5.74 0.87 -2.53
CA LEU A 65 6.62 1.08 -1.38
C LEU A 65 6.35 -0.04 -0.40
N ALA A 66 7.42 -0.69 0.06
CA ALA A 66 7.35 -1.65 1.14
C ALA A 66 8.42 -1.30 2.16
N GLN A 67 7.97 -0.93 3.34
CA GLN A 67 8.78 -0.66 4.53
C GLN A 67 8.26 -1.55 5.66
N ASP A 68 9.03 -1.63 6.73
CA ASP A 68 8.68 -2.36 7.95
C ASP A 68 7.32 -1.96 8.52
N ASN A 69 6.80 -0.79 8.14
CA ASN A 69 5.76 -0.13 8.89
C ASN A 69 4.67 0.48 7.98
N LEU A 70 4.89 0.48 6.66
CA LEU A 70 3.99 0.97 5.63
C LEU A 70 4.16 0.16 4.35
N LEU A 71 3.03 -0.25 3.77
CA LEU A 71 2.95 -0.84 2.43
C LEU A 71 2.07 0.06 1.55
N VAL A 72 2.49 0.27 0.31
CA VAL A 72 1.78 1.08 -0.69
C VAL A 72 1.91 0.43 -2.05
N VAL A 73 0.81 0.41 -2.80
CA VAL A 73 0.77 0.07 -4.22
C VAL A 73 -0.08 1.12 -4.92
N ALA A 74 0.38 1.60 -6.07
CA ALA A 74 -0.30 2.58 -6.90
C ALA A 74 -0.24 2.14 -8.37
N ASP A 75 -1.38 2.11 -9.05
CA ASP A 75 -1.49 1.71 -10.45
C ASP A 75 -1.78 2.93 -11.34
N GLY A 76 -0.80 3.32 -12.16
CA GLY A 76 -0.94 4.44 -13.09
C GLY A 76 -1.97 4.15 -14.18
N VAL A 77 -2.96 5.02 -14.33
CA VAL A 77 -4.11 4.77 -15.21
C VAL A 77 -3.69 4.83 -16.69
N GLY A 78 -3.68 3.66 -17.34
CA GLY A 78 -3.19 3.50 -18.71
C GLY A 78 -3.82 4.40 -19.77
N GLY A 79 -5.04 4.90 -19.54
CA GLY A 79 -5.76 5.78 -20.48
C GLY A 79 -5.03 7.08 -20.82
N TRP A 80 -4.14 7.56 -19.95
CA TRP A 80 -3.32 8.75 -20.18
C TRP A 80 -2.33 8.60 -21.34
N ALA A 81 -1.93 7.36 -21.67
CA ALA A 81 -1.05 7.10 -22.80
C ALA A 81 -1.65 7.56 -24.14
N ASN A 82 -2.99 7.57 -24.28
CA ASN A 82 -3.68 8.06 -25.47
C ASN A 82 -3.56 9.58 -25.65
N GLN A 83 -3.16 10.30 -24.61
CA GLN A 83 -2.91 11.75 -24.62
C GLN A 83 -1.41 12.07 -24.62
N GLY A 84 -0.54 11.07 -24.84
CA GLY A 84 0.91 11.24 -24.81
C GLY A 84 1.51 11.43 -23.41
N VAL A 85 0.73 11.18 -22.36
CA VAL A 85 1.15 11.27 -20.96
C VAL A 85 1.56 9.88 -20.47
N ASP A 86 2.73 9.75 -19.85
CA ASP A 86 3.17 8.47 -19.27
C ASP A 86 2.51 8.23 -17.90
N PRO A 87 1.59 7.25 -17.78
CA PRO A 87 0.88 6.98 -16.51
C PRO A 87 1.83 6.59 -15.37
N GLY A 88 2.98 6.01 -15.70
CA GLY A 88 3.96 5.58 -14.72
C GLY A 88 4.68 6.74 -14.03
N LEU A 89 4.70 7.95 -14.60
CA LEU A 89 5.31 9.11 -13.96
C LEU A 89 4.48 9.58 -12.77
N PHE A 90 3.16 9.63 -12.92
CA PHE A 90 2.24 10.02 -11.86
C PHE A 90 2.31 9.06 -10.66
N SER A 91 2.17 7.75 -10.90
CA SER A 91 2.18 6.75 -9.83
C SER A 91 3.51 6.71 -9.06
N LYS A 92 4.65 6.81 -9.77
CA LYS A 92 5.99 6.83 -9.16
C LYS A 92 6.21 8.09 -8.33
N GLU A 93 5.78 9.25 -8.81
CA GLU A 93 5.85 10.51 -8.05
C GLU A 93 4.93 10.47 -6.81
N LEU A 94 3.70 9.97 -6.96
CA LEU A 94 2.74 9.82 -5.88
C LEU A 94 3.32 8.98 -4.73
N VAL A 95 3.87 7.80 -5.04
CA VAL A 95 4.48 6.92 -4.04
C VAL A 95 5.69 7.57 -3.36
N SER A 96 6.50 8.34 -4.11
CA SER A 96 7.61 9.12 -3.56
C SER A 96 7.15 10.18 -2.55
N HIS A 97 6.07 10.91 -2.85
CA HIS A 97 5.47 11.87 -1.92
C HIS A 97 4.84 11.20 -0.69
N ILE A 98 4.14 10.08 -0.87
CA ILE A 98 3.61 9.27 0.24
C ILE A 98 4.74 8.89 1.20
N LYS A 99 5.86 8.37 0.67
CA LYS A 99 7.02 8.01 1.48
C LYS A 99 7.54 9.19 2.30
N LYS A 100 7.78 10.33 1.66
CA LYS A 100 8.33 11.53 2.33
C LYS A 100 7.41 12.04 3.43
N LEU A 101 6.11 12.14 3.15
CA LEU A 101 5.12 12.60 4.13
C LEU A 101 4.99 11.62 5.30
N TYR A 102 4.98 10.32 5.01
CA TYR A 102 4.86 9.29 6.04
C TYR A 102 6.11 9.20 6.91
N ASP A 103 7.31 9.27 6.33
CA ASP A 103 8.56 9.26 7.09
C ASP A 103 8.69 10.50 8.00
N ALA A 104 8.15 11.65 7.56
CA ALA A 104 8.11 12.87 8.37
C ALA A 104 7.12 12.77 9.54
N ASN A 105 6.01 12.05 9.36
CA ASN A 105 5.01 11.85 10.41
C ASN A 105 4.20 10.54 10.22
N ASN A 106 4.75 9.43 10.72
CA ASN A 106 4.15 8.10 10.57
C ASN A 106 2.84 7.91 11.38
N ALA A 107 2.56 8.84 12.30
CA ALA A 107 1.32 8.94 13.06
C ALA A 107 0.14 9.49 12.24
N GLN A 108 0.38 10.04 11.06
CA GLN A 108 -0.68 10.63 10.26
C GLN A 108 -1.66 9.55 9.77
N GLU A 109 -2.94 9.94 9.63
CA GLU A 109 -3.95 9.08 9.02
C GLU A 109 -3.64 8.89 7.54
N LEU A 110 -3.69 7.63 7.06
CA LEU A 110 -3.26 7.29 5.69
C LEU A 110 -4.03 8.08 4.62
N LYS A 111 -5.33 8.33 4.84
CA LYS A 111 -6.14 9.17 3.94
C LYS A 111 -5.59 10.59 3.81
N ALA A 112 -5.14 11.19 4.91
CA ALA A 112 -4.56 12.53 4.88
C ALA A 112 -3.20 12.53 4.17
N VAL A 113 -2.38 11.49 4.39
CA VAL A 113 -1.12 11.30 3.66
C VAL A 113 -1.38 11.21 2.15
N LEU A 114 -2.38 10.42 1.74
CA LEU A 114 -2.75 10.27 0.33
C LEU A 114 -3.20 11.60 -0.29
N ILE A 115 -4.10 12.34 0.37
CA ILE A 115 -4.59 13.64 -0.13
C ILE A 115 -3.42 14.62 -0.33
N SER A 116 -2.57 14.79 0.69
CA SER A 116 -1.41 15.69 0.60
C SER A 116 -0.40 15.22 -0.46
N ALA A 117 -0.21 13.91 -0.64
CA ALA A 117 0.68 13.40 -1.68
C ALA A 117 0.15 13.69 -3.10
N VAL A 118 -1.17 13.62 -3.31
CA VAL A 118 -1.82 14.00 -4.57
C VAL A 118 -1.63 15.49 -4.84
N GLU A 119 -1.83 16.37 -3.85
CA GLU A 119 -1.64 17.83 -4.00
C GLU A 119 -0.19 18.22 -4.39
N LEU A 120 0.78 17.45 -3.90
CA LEU A 120 2.20 17.66 -4.20
C LEU A 120 2.61 17.11 -5.57
N THR A 121 1.91 16.11 -6.09
CA THR A 121 2.25 15.45 -7.37
C THR A 121 2.02 16.40 -8.54
N LYS A 122 3.04 16.58 -9.40
CA LYS A 122 3.00 17.53 -10.53
C LYS A 122 2.95 16.88 -11.89
N ASN A 123 3.38 15.63 -12.00
CA ASN A 123 3.18 14.86 -13.23
C ASN A 123 1.68 14.78 -13.52
N ILE A 124 1.32 14.99 -14.78
CA ILE A 124 -0.06 14.85 -15.23
C ILE A 124 -0.38 13.36 -15.24
N GLY A 125 -1.57 12.99 -14.76
CA GLY A 125 -1.98 11.60 -14.70
C GLY A 125 -3.04 11.36 -13.65
N SER A 126 -3.32 10.09 -13.44
CA SER A 126 -4.12 9.59 -12.33
C SER A 126 -3.64 8.19 -11.99
N SER A 127 -3.95 7.74 -10.78
CA SER A 127 -3.53 6.44 -10.29
C SER A 127 -4.54 5.93 -9.27
N THR A 128 -4.74 4.62 -9.22
CA THR A 128 -5.30 4.01 -8.01
C THR A 128 -4.25 4.05 -6.90
N CYS A 129 -4.65 3.83 -5.65
CA CYS A 129 -3.72 3.70 -4.54
C CYS A 129 -4.30 2.89 -3.39
N VAL A 130 -3.57 1.86 -2.96
CA VAL A 130 -3.85 1.09 -1.75
C VAL A 130 -2.68 1.20 -0.78
N MET A 131 -2.98 1.50 0.47
CA MET A 131 -2.01 1.71 1.55
C MET A 131 -2.40 0.89 2.77
N ALA A 132 -1.41 0.36 3.49
CA ALA A 132 -1.61 -0.34 4.75
C ALA A 132 -0.51 -0.04 5.78
N LYS A 133 -0.90 0.25 7.02
CA LYS A 133 -0.01 0.37 8.19
C LYS A 133 -0.59 -0.37 9.40
N PHE A 134 0.24 -0.72 10.38
CA PHE A 134 -0.30 -1.21 11.64
C PHE A 134 -1.15 -0.14 12.32
N ASP A 135 -2.30 -0.58 12.84
CA ASP A 135 -2.98 0.19 13.88
C ASP A 135 -2.16 0.05 15.15
N THR A 136 -2.13 1.12 15.91
CA THR A 136 -1.14 1.46 16.92
C THR A 136 -1.85 1.72 18.23
N SER A 137 -3.09 2.23 18.17
CA SER A 137 -4.03 2.25 19.29
C SER A 137 -4.73 0.90 19.49
N ARG A 138 -4.89 0.11 18.42
CA ARG A 138 -5.46 -1.25 18.49
C ARG A 138 -4.44 -2.29 18.06
N PRO A 139 -3.91 -3.11 18.99
CA PRO A 139 -2.77 -3.97 18.71
C PRO A 139 -3.04 -5.03 17.64
N ASP A 140 -4.28 -5.46 17.53
CA ASP A 140 -4.65 -6.52 16.59
C ASP A 140 -5.24 -5.93 15.30
N TYR A 141 -4.89 -4.73 14.84
CA TYR A 141 -5.54 -4.16 13.66
C TYR A 141 -4.51 -3.56 12.68
N ILE A 142 -4.90 -3.51 11.42
CA ILE A 142 -4.22 -2.73 10.37
C ILE A 142 -5.17 -1.63 9.91
N LYS A 143 -4.61 -0.43 9.73
CA LYS A 143 -5.27 0.69 9.07
C LYS A 143 -4.95 0.61 7.59
N THR A 144 -5.98 0.76 6.75
CA THR A 144 -5.83 0.75 5.29
C THR A 144 -6.52 1.95 4.68
N THR A 145 -6.02 2.43 3.56
CA THR A 145 -6.74 3.35 2.66
C THR A 145 -6.70 2.75 1.26
N ASN A 146 -7.84 2.71 0.58
CA ASN A 146 -7.95 2.21 -0.79
C ASN A 146 -8.73 3.23 -1.61
N LEU A 147 -8.17 3.60 -2.77
CA LEU A 147 -8.78 4.42 -3.80
C LEU A 147 -8.62 3.68 -5.13
N GLY A 148 -9.74 3.28 -5.72
CA GLY A 148 -9.77 2.55 -6.99
C GLY A 148 -9.89 1.04 -6.85
N ASP A 149 -9.42 0.31 -7.83
CA ASP A 149 -9.56 -1.15 -7.93
C ASP A 149 -8.29 -1.94 -7.58
N SER A 150 -7.22 -1.27 -7.17
CA SER A 150 -6.21 -1.90 -6.32
C SER A 150 -6.86 -2.47 -5.06
N GLY A 151 -6.17 -3.39 -4.41
CA GLY A 151 -6.74 -3.99 -3.22
C GLY A 151 -5.76 -4.78 -2.38
N TYR A 152 -6.31 -5.35 -1.32
CA TYR A 152 -5.57 -6.14 -0.37
C TYR A 152 -6.40 -7.31 0.17
N MET A 153 -5.69 -8.36 0.59
CA MET A 153 -6.23 -9.54 1.24
C MET A 153 -5.45 -9.84 2.51
N LEU A 154 -6.15 -10.28 3.56
CA LEU A 154 -5.55 -10.77 4.79
C LEU A 154 -5.76 -12.28 4.84
N PHE A 155 -4.67 -13.02 5.06
CA PHE A 155 -4.67 -14.45 5.23
C PHE A 155 -4.11 -14.82 6.60
N ARG A 156 -4.51 -15.98 7.14
CA ARG A 156 -3.94 -16.56 8.35
C ARG A 156 -3.50 -18.00 8.07
N PRO A 157 -2.24 -18.36 8.32
CA PRO A 157 -1.81 -19.75 8.30
C PRO A 157 -2.55 -20.55 9.37
N LYS A 158 -3.12 -21.68 8.97
CA LYS A 158 -3.64 -22.72 9.86
C LYS A 158 -2.50 -23.65 10.29
N ALA A 159 -2.78 -24.48 11.31
CA ALA A 159 -1.79 -25.42 11.85
C ALA A 159 -1.33 -26.47 10.83
N ASP A 160 -2.15 -26.77 9.82
CA ASP A 160 -1.88 -27.71 8.73
C ASP A 160 -1.09 -27.06 7.56
N GLY A 161 -0.77 -25.77 7.65
CA GLY A 161 -0.07 -25.00 6.61
C GLY A 161 -0.98 -24.34 5.57
N GLU A 162 -2.30 -24.59 5.62
CA GLU A 162 -3.26 -23.95 4.72
C GLU A 162 -3.47 -22.47 5.07
N LEU A 163 -3.74 -21.63 4.06
CA LEU A 163 -4.01 -20.21 4.25
C LEU A 163 -5.53 -19.93 4.33
N GLU A 164 -6.00 -19.52 5.50
CA GLU A 164 -7.36 -19.02 5.69
C GLU A 164 -7.48 -17.58 5.20
N THR A 165 -8.39 -17.26 4.29
CA THR A 165 -8.69 -15.86 3.94
C THR A 165 -9.55 -15.22 5.03
N LEU A 166 -8.99 -14.25 5.76
CA LEU A 166 -9.71 -13.49 6.78
C LEU A 166 -10.48 -12.30 6.20
N PHE A 167 -9.93 -11.66 5.18
CA PHE A 167 -10.50 -10.46 4.59
C PHE A 167 -10.02 -10.27 3.15
N ARG A 168 -10.89 -9.69 2.31
CA ARG A 168 -10.55 -9.17 0.98
C ARG A 168 -11.19 -7.81 0.80
N SER A 169 -10.42 -6.82 0.36
CA SER A 169 -10.97 -5.51 0.01
C SER A 169 -11.94 -5.62 -1.16
N LYS A 170 -12.96 -4.77 -1.17
CA LYS A 170 -13.83 -4.61 -2.34
C LYS A 170 -13.20 -3.58 -3.29
N GLU A 171 -13.16 -3.91 -4.57
CA GLU A 171 -12.73 -3.03 -5.64
C GLU A 171 -13.68 -1.82 -5.76
N GLN A 172 -13.15 -0.63 -6.04
CA GLN A 172 -13.94 0.60 -6.23
C GLN A 172 -13.86 1.05 -7.69
N GLN A 173 -14.93 0.82 -8.43
CA GLN A 173 -15.00 1.04 -9.87
C GLN A 173 -16.30 1.76 -10.23
N TYR A 174 -16.25 2.64 -11.22
CA TYR A 174 -17.45 3.14 -11.90
C TYR A 174 -18.01 2.09 -12.88
N ARG A 175 -17.12 1.38 -13.60
CA ARG A 175 -17.38 0.26 -14.54
C ARG A 175 -16.15 -0.65 -14.61
N PHE A 176 -16.28 -1.81 -15.25
CA PHE A 176 -15.13 -2.69 -15.51
C PHE A 176 -13.97 -1.91 -16.16
N ASN A 177 -12.79 -2.01 -15.55
CA ASN A 177 -11.56 -1.30 -15.96
C ASN A 177 -11.68 0.24 -15.96
N PHE A 178 -12.55 0.80 -15.11
CA PHE A 178 -12.70 2.23 -14.90
C PHE A 178 -12.81 2.53 -13.38
N PRO A 179 -11.65 2.53 -12.67
CA PRO A 179 -11.61 2.69 -11.23
C PRO A 179 -11.93 4.11 -10.77
N TYR A 180 -12.20 4.24 -9.47
CA TYR A 180 -12.12 5.55 -8.82
C TYR A 180 -10.65 5.99 -8.77
N GLN A 181 -10.37 7.24 -9.15
CA GLN A 181 -9.02 7.73 -9.39
C GLN A 181 -8.95 9.26 -9.28
#